data_AF-Q2LXJ8-F1
#
_entry.id   AF-Q2LXJ8-F1
#
_cell.length_a   1.000
_cell.length_b   1.000
_cell.length_c   1.000
_cell.angle_alpha   90.00
_cell.angle_beta   90.00
_cell.angle_gamma   90.00
#
_symmetry.space_group_name_H-M   'P 1'
#
loop_
_entity.id
_entity.type
_entity.pdbx_description
1 polymer ?
#
loop_
_entity_poly.entity_id
_entity_poly.type
_entity_poly.pdbx_seq_one_letter_code
_entity_poly.pdbx_strand_id
1 'polypeptide(L)' 'MNNIFEHAYKEGKIPDSETGKYLISQLGEVNYIPPNSVRDYEYAVLKMYQEYYELMEKRKKERESSEEK' A
#
# COMPACT_ATOMS: atom_id res chain seq x y z
N MET A 1 -9.30 3.80 -4.60
CA MET A 1 -8.36 3.17 -3.63
C MET A 1 -7.27 2.36 -4.32
N ASN A 2 -7.59 1.41 -5.23
CA ASN A 2 -6.55 0.56 -5.88
C ASN A 2 -5.40 1.31 -6.56
N ASN A 3 -5.64 2.49 -7.15
CA ASN A 3 -4.58 3.24 -7.85
C ASN A 3 -3.45 3.72 -6.93
N ILE A 4 -3.73 4.03 -5.65
CA ILE A 4 -2.71 4.52 -4.71
C ILE A 4 -1.79 3.37 -4.28
N PHE A 5 -2.36 2.19 -4.01
CA PHE A 5 -1.58 1.00 -3.65
C PHE A 5 -0.75 0.49 -4.82
N GLU A 6 -1.32 0.45 -6.02
CA GLU A 6 -0.58 0.06 -7.22
C GLU A 6 0.56 1.03 -7.52
N HIS A 7 0.34 2.33 -7.35
CA HIS A 7 1.38 3.35 -7.53
C HIS A 7 2.50 3.18 -6.49
N ALA A 8 2.17 3.09 -5.20
CA ALA A 8 3.14 2.88 -4.12
C ALA A 8 3.99 1.61 -4.34
N TYR A 9 3.36 0.52 -4.78
CA TYR A 9 4.05 -0.73 -5.07
C TYR A 9 4.98 -0.62 -6.28
N LYS A 10 4.53 0.04 -7.36
CA LYS A 10 5.38 0.30 -8.55
C LYS A 10 6.58 1.19 -8.23
N GLU A 11 6.46 2.08 -7.26
CA GLU A 11 7.57 2.89 -6.73
C GLU A 11 8.49 2.12 -5.78
N GLY A 12 8.19 0.85 -5.47
CA GLY A 12 9.00 0.00 -4.60
C GLY A 12 8.83 0.29 -3.10
N LYS A 13 7.73 0.94 -2.69
CA LYS A 13 7.46 1.21 -1.26
C LYS A 13 7.09 -0.07 -0.53
N ILE A 14 7.74 -0.34 0.59
CA ILE A 14 7.45 -1.47 1.48
C ILE A 14 6.39 -1.07 2.54
N PRO A 15 5.64 -2.01 3.13
CA PRO A 15 4.63 -1.68 4.14
C PRO A 15 5.28 -1.31 5.49
N ASP A 16 5.75 -0.07 5.61
CA ASP A 16 6.32 0.51 6.82
C ASP A 16 5.56 1.77 7.28
N SER A 17 5.98 2.36 8.41
CA SER A 17 5.33 3.57 8.96
C SER A 17 5.45 4.78 8.04
N GLU A 18 6.55 4.91 7.28
CA GLU A 18 6.71 6.01 6.32
C GLU A 18 5.70 5.88 5.19
N THR A 19 5.51 4.67 4.69
CA THR A 19 4.53 4.35 3.66
C THR A 19 3.10 4.53 4.17
N GLY A 20 2.81 4.20 5.43
CA GLY A 20 1.51 4.51 6.07
C GLY A 20 1.17 6.00 6.00
N LYS A 21 2.12 6.87 6.37
CA LYS A 21 1.97 8.33 6.29
C LYS A 21 1.78 8.82 4.85
N TYR A 22 2.58 8.30 3.92
CA TYR A 22 2.47 8.61 2.51
C TYR A 22 1.06 8.27 1.97
N LEU A 23 0.57 7.07 2.26
CA LEU A 23 -0.74 6.60 1.79
C LEU A 23 -1.88 7.45 2.37
N ILE A 24 -1.79 7.85 3.64
CA ILE A 24 -2.75 8.80 4.22
C ILE A 24 -2.70 10.16 3.54
N SER A 25 -1.50 10.69 3.28
CA SER A 25 -1.36 11.99 2.62
C SER A 25 -2.06 11.97 1.27
N GLN A 26 -1.85 10.91 0.49
CA GLN A 26 -2.50 10.70 -0.80
C GLN A 26 -4.03 10.51 -0.68
N LEU A 27 -4.50 9.83 0.36
CA LEU A 27 -5.94 9.67 0.61
C LEU A 27 -6.60 10.97 1.10
N GLY A 28 -5.88 11.80 1.85
CA GLY A 28 -6.33 13.08 2.37
C GLY A 28 -6.47 14.17 1.30
N GLU A 29 -5.79 14.03 0.16
CA GLU A 29 -5.97 14.92 -1.00
C GLU A 29 -7.36 14.76 -1.64
N VAL A 30 -7.98 13.58 -1.52
CA VAL A 30 -9.26 13.25 -2.17
C VAL A 30 -10.40 12.97 -1.18
N ASN A 31 -10.10 12.76 0.11
CA ASN A 31 -11.10 12.49 1.15
C ASN A 31 -10.82 13.32 2.41
N TYR A 32 -11.88 13.70 3.11
CA TYR A 32 -11.75 14.28 4.46
C TYR A 32 -11.31 13.20 5.46
N ILE A 33 -10.18 13.41 6.13
CA ILE A 33 -9.71 12.60 7.25
C ILE A 33 -9.82 13.45 8.52
N PRO A 34 -10.63 13.05 9.52
CA PRO A 34 -10.71 13.77 10.78
C PRO A 34 -9.33 13.85 11.46
N PRO A 35 -8.88 15.04 11.92
CA PRO A 35 -7.55 15.21 12.51
C PRO A 35 -7.27 14.27 13.68
N ASN A 36 -8.29 13.99 14.50
CA ASN A 36 -8.19 13.12 15.66
C ASN A 36 -8.14 11.62 15.31
N SER A 37 -8.38 11.26 14.05
CA SER A 37 -8.44 9.88 13.58
C SER A 37 -7.32 9.53 12.59
N VAL A 38 -6.44 10.48 12.25
CA VAL A 38 -5.35 10.28 11.28
C VAL A 38 -4.55 9.01 11.61
N ARG A 39 -4.23 8.79 12.88
CA ARG A 39 -3.45 7.62 13.31
C ARG A 39 -4.20 6.29 13.10
N ASP A 40 -5.50 6.27 13.33
CA ASP A 40 -6.34 5.07 13.13
C ASP A 40 -6.45 4.75 11.65
N TYR A 41 -6.62 5.78 10.81
CA TYR A 41 -6.59 5.63 9.36
C TYR A 41 -5.22 5.18 8.88
N GLU A 42 -4.12 5.61 9.52
CA GLU A 42 -2.75 5.29 9.09
C GLU A 42 -2.55 3.80 9.25
N TYR A 43 -2.92 3.31 10.43
CA TYR A 43 -2.88 1.90 10.75
C TYR A 43 -3.78 1.07 9.83
N ALA A 44 -5.02 1.50 9.60
CA ALA A 44 -5.97 0.77 8.76
C ALA A 44 -5.49 0.68 7.30
N VAL A 45 -5.04 1.80 6.73
CA VAL A 45 -4.56 1.89 5.36
C VAL A 45 -3.25 1.12 5.18
N LEU A 46 -2.33 1.20 6.15
CA LEU A 46 -1.09 0.43 6.12
C LEU A 46 -1.37 -1.07 6.14
N LYS A 47 -2.32 -1.53 6.96
CA LYS A 47 -2.73 -2.94 6.99
C LYS A 47 -3.28 -3.40 5.63
N MET A 48 -4.14 -2.60 5.00
CA MET A 48 -4.65 -2.90 3.66
C MET A 48 -3.53 -2.93 2.60
N TYR A 49 -2.57 -2.02 2.69
CA TYR A 49 -1.43 -2.01 1.78
C TYR A 49 -0.51 -3.21 1.99
N GLN A 50 -0.33 -3.67 3.23
CA GLN A 50 0.43 -4.88 3.53
C GLN A 50 -0.18 -6.12 2.86
N GLU A 51 -1.50 -6.29 2.97
CA GLU A 51 -2.22 -7.39 2.31
C GLU A 51 -2.06 -7.33 0.78
N TYR A 52 -2.11 -6.13 0.20
CA TYR A 52 -1.86 -5.91 -1.23
C TYR A 52 -0.42 -6.25 -1.62
N TYR A 53 0.57 -5.78 -0.85
CA TYR A 53 2.00 -6.01 -1.09
C TYR A 53 2.32 -7.50 -1.11
N GLU A 54 1.85 -8.25 -0.11
CA GLU A 54 2.06 -9.70 0.00
C GLU A 54 1.46 -10.46 -1.20
N LEU A 55 0.26 -10.06 -1.65
CA LEU A 55 -0.37 -10.63 -2.84
C LEU A 55 0.45 -10.37 -4.11
N MET A 56 0.99 -9.17 -4.27
CA MET A 56 1.76 -8.80 -5.45
C MET A 56 3.13 -9.48 -5.47
N GLU A 57 3.82 -9.57 -4.33
CA GLU A 57 5.07 -10.31 -4.20
C GLU A 57 4.89 -11.81 -4.49
N LYS A 58 3.77 -12.40 -4.04
CA LYS A 58 3.43 -13.79 -4.38
C LYS A 58 3.29 -13.97 -5.89
N ARG A 59 2.53 -13.09 -6.55
CA ARG A 59 2.33 -13.14 -8.01
C ARG A 59 3.63 -12.92 -8.78
N LYS A 60 4.50 -12.04 -8.30
CA LYS A 60 5.81 -11.79 -8.90
C LYS A 60 6.67 -13.05 -8.88
N LYS A 61 6.77 -13.71 -7.73
CA LYS A 61 7.51 -14.98 -7.58
C LYS A 61 6.95 -16.10 -8.47
N GLU A 62 5.63 -16.21 -8.57
CA GLU A 62 4.97 -17.20 -9.43
C GLU A 62 5.28 -16.98 -10.92
N ARG A 63 5.35 -15.73 -11.38
CA ARG A 63 5.75 -15.39 -12.76
C ARG A 63 7.22 -15.72 -13.01
N GLU A 64 8.12 -15.29 -12.13
CA GLU A 64 9.55 -15.58 -12.22
C GLU A 64 9.82 -17.10 -12.26
N SER A 65 9.11 -17.87 -11.43
CA SER A 65 9.22 -19.35 -11.42
C SER A 65 8.64 -20.04 -12.66
N SER A 66 7.80 -19.35 -13.43
CA SER A 66 7.18 -19.90 -14.65
C SER A 66 7.95 -19.55 -15.91
N GLU A 67 8.73 -18.47 -15.90
CA GLU A 67 9.60 -18.05 -17.01
C GLU A 67 10.95 -18.79 -17.02
N GLU A 68 11.34 -19.42 -15.90
CA GLU A 68 12.54 -20.27 -15.77
C GLU A 68 12.33 -21.75 -16.15
N LYS A 69 11.11 -22.15 -16.57
CA LYS A 69 10.76 -23.53 -16.98
C LYS A 69 10.52 -23.65 -18.48
#